data_AF-A0A550H750-F1
#
_entry.id   AF-A0A550H750-F1
#
_cell.length_a   1.000
_cell.length_b   1.000
_cell.length_c   1.000
_cell.angle_alpha   90.00
_cell.angle_beta   90.00
_cell.angle_gamma   90.00
#
_symmetry.space_group_name_H-M   'P 1'
#
loop_
_entity.id
_entity.type
_entity.pdbx_description
1 polymer ?
#
loop_
_entity_poly.entity_id
_entity_poly.type
_entity_poly.pdbx_seq_one_letter_code
_entity_poly.pdbx_strand_id
1 'polypeptide(L)'
;MSGKNTQSSEETKKIKRSSLTIALLVFIAVLTALGVILTPRSNEFLPVFDEVILTLLNVATDILYLLGGGLIFFGVLLITLRFINIKLKDPYKPSGVTRFLSGYLTLSLEFFIGAEIIKTVVVRTYEEFSLLILVIISRGLFSLILYLERRWHGTAETE
;
A
#
# COMPACT_ATOMS: atom_id res chain seq x y z
N MET A 1 42.69 78.47 -27.78
CA MET A 1 41.41 78.43 -27.03
C MET A 1 40.51 77.42 -27.75
N SER A 2 40.64 76.14 -27.39
CA SER A 2 39.87 75.43 -26.35
C SER A 2 38.66 74.70 -26.95
N GLY A 3 38.94 73.64 -27.70
CA GLY A 3 37.96 72.57 -27.92
C GLY A 3 37.90 71.71 -26.66
N LYS A 4 36.70 71.52 -26.11
CA LYS A 4 36.45 70.57 -25.03
C LYS A 4 35.31 69.64 -25.44
N ASN A 5 35.70 68.43 -25.81
CA ASN A 5 34.84 67.25 -25.82
C ASN A 5 34.25 67.08 -24.42
N THR A 6 32.93 66.92 -24.33
CA THR A 6 32.31 66.29 -23.16
C THR A 6 31.84 64.91 -23.60
N GLN A 7 32.75 63.98 -23.36
CA GLN A 7 32.68 62.57 -23.61
C GLN A 7 31.56 61.94 -22.76
N SER A 8 30.76 61.11 -23.41
CA SER A 8 29.81 60.19 -22.79
C SER A 8 30.53 59.36 -21.72
N SER A 9 30.29 59.66 -20.44
CA SER A 9 30.75 58.82 -19.33
C SER A 9 29.87 57.58 -19.25
N GLU A 10 30.37 56.51 -19.87
CA GLU A 10 30.21 55.17 -19.33
C GLU A 10 30.75 55.17 -17.88
N GLU A 11 29.88 55.04 -16.90
CA GLU A 11 30.25 54.46 -15.61
C GLU A 11 29.26 53.37 -15.22
N THR A 12 29.61 52.18 -15.68
CA THR A 12 29.34 50.85 -15.13
C THR A 12 28.76 50.87 -13.71
N LYS A 13 27.43 50.80 -13.62
CA LYS A 13 26.71 50.57 -12.37
C LYS A 13 27.07 49.17 -11.84
N LYS A 14 28.15 49.06 -11.05
CA LYS A 14 28.53 47.84 -10.33
C LYS A 14 27.40 47.46 -9.38
N ILE A 15 26.52 46.58 -9.84
CA ILE A 15 25.48 45.96 -9.03
C ILE A 15 26.19 45.24 -7.88
N LYS A 16 26.07 45.77 -6.66
CA LYS A 16 26.57 45.14 -5.43
C LYS A 16 25.73 43.88 -5.16
N ARG A 17 26.02 42.79 -5.88
CA ARG A 17 25.44 41.48 -5.59
C ARG A 17 25.87 41.09 -4.18
N SER A 18 24.89 40.83 -3.32
CA SER A 18 25.15 40.34 -1.96
C SER A 18 25.91 39.02 -2.04
N SER A 19 26.90 38.81 -1.16
CA SER A 19 27.66 37.55 -1.09
C SER A 19 26.74 36.32 -1.03
N LEU A 20 25.57 36.49 -0.41
CA LEU A 20 24.54 35.47 -0.25
C LEU A 20 23.91 35.05 -1.59
N THR A 21 23.67 35.97 -2.53
CA THR A 21 23.12 35.62 -3.86
C THR A 21 24.15 34.93 -4.74
N ILE A 22 25.44 35.25 -4.57
CA ILE A 22 26.54 34.55 -5.27
C ILE A 22 26.68 33.13 -4.71
N ALA A 23 26.69 32.97 -3.38
CA ALA A 23 26.76 31.66 -2.74
C ALA A 23 25.58 30.76 -3.13
N LEU A 24 24.35 31.30 -3.19
CA LEU A 24 23.17 30.56 -3.63
C LEU A 24 23.31 30.08 -5.09
N LEU A 25 23.79 30.96 -6.00
CA LEU A 25 24.00 30.59 -7.40
C LEU A 25 25.05 29.49 -7.56
N VAL A 26 26.15 29.57 -6.81
CA VAL A 26 27.18 28.53 -6.82
C VAL A 26 26.61 27.22 -6.28
N PHE A 27 25.82 27.26 -5.20
CA PHE A 27 25.19 26.06 -4.64
C PHE A 27 24.23 25.38 -5.63
N ILE A 28 23.37 26.16 -6.30
CA ILE A 28 22.48 25.64 -7.34
C ILE A 28 23.29 25.06 -8.50
N ALA A 29 24.35 25.75 -8.95
CA ALA A 29 25.22 25.27 -10.03
C ALA A 29 25.96 23.96 -9.68
N VAL A 30 26.36 23.80 -8.42
CA VAL A 30 26.96 22.54 -7.93
C VAL A 30 25.92 21.43 -7.90
N LEU A 31 24.71 21.70 -7.39
CA LEU A 31 23.62 20.71 -7.38
C LEU A 31 23.21 20.28 -8.79
N THR A 32 23.11 21.20 -9.74
CA THR A 32 22.79 20.85 -11.14
C THR A 32 23.92 20.07 -11.80
N ALA A 33 25.18 20.43 -11.56
CA ALA A 33 26.33 19.68 -12.07
C ALA A 33 26.38 18.25 -11.48
N LEU A 34 26.15 18.11 -10.17
CA LEU A 34 26.01 16.80 -9.52
C LEU A 34 24.85 16.01 -10.11
N GLY A 35 23.70 16.65 -10.31
CA GLY A 35 22.53 16.06 -10.95
C GLY A 35 22.87 15.48 -12.32
N VAL A 36 23.48 16.27 -13.21
CA VAL A 36 23.85 15.83 -14.58
C VAL A 36 24.85 14.67 -14.57
N ILE A 37 25.76 14.61 -13.60
CA ILE A 37 26.73 13.51 -13.47
C ILE A 37 26.06 12.24 -12.91
N LEU A 38 25.12 12.38 -11.97
CA LEU A 38 24.41 11.26 -11.36
C LEU A 38 23.28 10.70 -12.23
N THR A 39 22.58 11.55 -12.99
CA THR A 39 21.43 11.18 -13.85
C THR A 39 21.71 10.01 -14.81
N PRO A 40 22.81 9.99 -15.59
CA PRO A 40 23.07 8.86 -16.50
C PRO A 40 23.29 7.56 -15.72
N ARG A 41 23.93 7.63 -14.55
CA ARG A 41 24.12 6.46 -13.69
C ARG A 41 22.80 5.99 -13.06
N SER A 42 21.94 6.91 -12.60
CA SER A 42 20.63 6.54 -12.05
C SER A 42 19.70 5.95 -13.10
N ASN A 43 19.75 6.39 -14.35
CA ASN A 43 18.90 5.88 -15.42
C ASN A 43 19.17 4.41 -15.77
N GLU A 44 20.36 3.87 -15.46
CA GLU A 44 20.68 2.45 -15.64
C GLU A 44 20.28 1.60 -14.43
N PHE A 45 20.46 2.12 -13.21
CA PHE A 45 20.17 1.36 -11.99
C PHE A 45 18.69 1.38 -11.58
N LEU A 46 18.04 2.55 -11.64
CA LEU A 46 16.65 2.70 -11.20
C LEU A 46 15.65 1.76 -11.90
N PRO A 47 15.65 1.59 -13.24
CA PRO A 47 14.68 0.71 -13.89
C PRO A 47 14.84 -0.76 -13.49
N VAL A 48 16.08 -1.22 -13.25
CA VAL A 48 16.35 -2.59 -12.79
C VAL A 48 15.80 -2.81 -11.38
N PHE A 49 16.00 -1.84 -10.47
CA PHE A 49 15.42 -1.92 -9.13
C PHE A 49 13.90 -1.88 -9.16
N ASP A 50 13.30 -1.00 -9.97
CA ASP A 50 11.86 -0.89 -10.11
C ASP A 50 11.26 -2.21 -10.63
N GLU A 51 11.87 -2.83 -11.65
CA GLU A 51 11.42 -4.10 -12.22
C GLU A 51 11.51 -5.25 -11.20
N VAL A 52 12.63 -5.35 -10.48
CA VAL A 52 12.82 -6.37 -9.43
C VAL A 52 11.82 -6.18 -8.30
N ILE A 53 11.62 -4.95 -7.83
CA ILE A 53 10.67 -4.64 -6.75
C ILE A 53 9.25 -5.00 -7.20
N LEU A 54 8.81 -4.54 -8.37
CA LEU A 54 7.47 -4.83 -8.87
C LEU A 54 7.23 -6.33 -9.04
N THR A 55 8.22 -7.06 -9.58
CA THR A 55 8.13 -8.50 -9.73
C THR A 55 7.98 -9.20 -8.38
N LEU A 56 8.82 -8.85 -7.40
CA LEU A 56 8.77 -9.45 -6.07
C LEU A 56 7.45 -9.16 -5.36
N LEU A 57 6.96 -7.93 -5.49
CA LEU A 57 5.74 -7.45 -4.85
C LEU A 57 4.50 -8.11 -5.46
N ASN A 58 4.49 -8.33 -6.77
CA ASN A 58 3.41 -9.05 -7.45
C ASN A 58 3.40 -10.53 -7.09
N VAL A 59 4.57 -11.19 -7.08
CA VAL A 59 4.70 -12.59 -6.63
C VAL A 59 4.25 -12.75 -5.18
N ALA A 60 4.65 -11.83 -4.29
CA ALA A 60 4.19 -11.85 -2.91
C ALA A 60 2.66 -11.72 -2.83
N THR A 61 2.07 -10.81 -3.60
CA THR A 61 0.61 -10.61 -3.67
C THR A 61 -0.12 -11.89 -4.06
N ASP A 62 0.33 -12.55 -5.13
CA ASP A 62 -0.27 -13.79 -5.62
C ASP A 62 -0.15 -14.92 -4.59
N ILE A 63 1.00 -15.04 -3.91
CA ILE A 63 1.20 -16.01 -2.83
C ILE A 63 0.22 -15.75 -1.68
N LEU A 64 0.03 -14.49 -1.27
CA LEU A 64 -0.93 -14.18 -0.21
C LEU A 64 -2.37 -14.50 -0.62
N TYR A 65 -2.78 -14.21 -1.86
CA TYR A 65 -4.10 -14.63 -2.36
C TYR A 65 -4.26 -16.15 -2.37
N LEU A 66 -3.23 -16.88 -2.80
CA LEU A 66 -3.24 -18.34 -2.85
C LEU A 66 -3.33 -18.94 -1.44
N LEU A 67 -2.55 -18.42 -0.48
CA LEU A 67 -2.62 -18.83 0.92
C LEU A 67 -3.97 -18.51 1.55
N GLY A 68 -4.49 -17.29 1.35
CA GLY A 68 -5.80 -16.88 1.85
C GLY A 68 -6.92 -17.75 1.30
N GLY A 69 -6.98 -17.93 -0.02
CA GLY A 69 -7.98 -18.79 -0.68
C GLY A 69 -7.85 -20.25 -0.28
N GLY A 70 -6.63 -20.77 -0.24
CA GLY A 70 -6.32 -22.14 0.17
C GLY A 70 -6.75 -22.43 1.60
N LEU A 71 -6.56 -21.47 2.50
CA LEU A 71 -6.96 -21.62 3.89
C LEU A 71 -8.48 -21.59 4.10
N ILE A 72 -9.22 -20.76 3.35
CA ILE A 72 -10.69 -20.80 3.36
C ILE A 72 -11.16 -22.17 2.90
N PHE A 73 -10.63 -22.64 1.76
CA PHE A 73 -11.03 -23.92 1.18
C PHE A 73 -10.73 -25.07 2.15
N PHE A 74 -9.51 -25.14 2.67
CA PHE A 74 -9.07 -26.16 3.61
C PHE A 74 -9.84 -26.11 4.94
N GLY A 75 -10.05 -24.90 5.48
CA GLY A 75 -10.79 -24.68 6.71
C GLY A 75 -12.25 -25.15 6.59
N VAL A 76 -12.94 -24.76 5.52
CA VAL A 76 -14.32 -25.19 5.24
C VAL A 76 -14.40 -26.71 5.05
N LEU A 77 -13.46 -27.30 4.31
CA LEU A 77 -13.42 -28.74 4.06
C LEU A 77 -13.26 -29.54 5.37
N LEU A 78 -12.24 -29.23 6.17
CA LEU A 78 -11.98 -29.92 7.44
C LEU A 78 -13.17 -29.84 8.40
N ILE A 79 -13.80 -28.67 8.46
CA ILE A 79 -14.90 -28.39 9.37
C ILE A 79 -16.16 -29.11 8.95
N THR A 80 -16.44 -29.15 7.65
CA THR A 80 -17.53 -29.93 7.08
C THR A 80 -17.35 -31.41 7.40
N LEU A 81 -16.16 -31.97 7.18
CA LEU A 81 -15.85 -33.36 7.53
C LEU A 81 -16.03 -33.64 9.02
N ARG A 82 -15.54 -32.74 9.88
CA ARG A 82 -15.69 -32.86 11.34
C ARG A 82 -17.15 -32.79 11.78
N PHE A 83 -17.93 -31.87 11.21
CA PHE A 83 -19.35 -31.71 11.49
C PHE A 83 -20.13 -32.97 11.16
N ILE A 84 -19.89 -33.54 9.98
CA ILE A 84 -20.52 -34.78 9.52
C ILE A 84 -20.16 -35.93 10.46
N ASN A 85 -18.88 -36.10 10.80
CA ASN A 85 -18.43 -37.17 11.68
C ASN A 85 -19.06 -37.08 13.09
N ILE A 86 -19.19 -35.87 13.64
CA ILE A 86 -19.85 -35.64 14.93
C ILE A 86 -21.34 -35.99 14.86
N LYS A 87 -22.07 -35.52 13.84
CA LYS A 87 -23.50 -35.80 13.71
C LYS A 87 -23.82 -37.26 13.38
N LEU A 88 -22.92 -37.96 12.69
CA LEU A 88 -23.05 -39.40 12.45
C LEU A 88 -22.87 -40.23 13.72
N LYS A 89 -22.00 -39.80 14.64
CA LYS A 89 -21.80 -40.49 15.93
C LYS A 89 -22.91 -40.20 16.93
N ASP A 90 -23.32 -38.94 17.04
CA ASP A 90 -24.33 -38.53 18.01
C ASP A 90 -25.11 -37.31 17.49
N PRO A 91 -26.36 -37.50 17.02
CA PRO A 91 -27.09 -36.43 16.31
C PRO A 91 -27.45 -35.24 17.20
N TYR A 92 -27.49 -35.42 18.53
CA TYR A 92 -27.90 -34.40 19.51
C TYR A 92 -26.72 -33.65 20.15
N LYS A 93 -25.47 -34.02 19.86
CA LYS A 93 -24.31 -33.38 20.48
C LYS A 93 -24.01 -32.01 19.84
N PRO A 94 -23.80 -30.93 20.62
CA PRO A 94 -23.36 -29.65 20.08
C PRO A 94 -21.97 -29.81 19.47
N SER A 95 -21.85 -29.44 18.19
CA SER A 95 -20.66 -29.74 17.39
C SER A 95 -19.46 -28.83 17.68
N GLY A 96 -19.68 -27.61 18.19
CA GLY A 96 -18.63 -26.65 18.54
C GLY A 96 -17.74 -26.22 17.35
N VAL A 97 -18.09 -26.61 16.12
CA VAL A 97 -17.24 -26.44 14.93
C VAL A 97 -17.19 -25.00 14.43
N THR A 98 -18.16 -24.17 14.81
CA THR A 98 -18.25 -22.75 14.44
C THR A 98 -17.05 -21.94 14.94
N ARG A 99 -16.50 -22.28 16.12
CA ARG A 99 -15.31 -21.61 16.65
C ARG A 99 -14.08 -21.84 15.77
N PHE A 100 -13.90 -23.08 15.29
CA PHE A 100 -12.80 -23.40 14.38
C PHE A 100 -13.00 -22.71 13.02
N LEU A 101 -14.24 -22.61 12.54
CA LEU A 101 -14.55 -21.97 11.25
C LEU A 101 -14.22 -20.49 11.28
N SER A 102 -14.59 -19.81 12.36
CA SER A 102 -14.25 -18.40 12.56
C SER A 102 -12.74 -18.19 12.55
N GLY A 103 -11.96 -19.08 13.16
CA GLY A 103 -10.49 -18.97 13.17
C GLY A 103 -9.87 -19.05 11.77
N TYR A 104 -10.24 -20.05 10.97
CA TYR A 104 -9.73 -20.17 9.59
C TYR A 104 -10.17 -19.02 8.70
N LEU A 105 -11.41 -18.56 8.83
CA LEU A 105 -11.93 -17.42 8.07
C LEU A 105 -11.20 -16.12 8.42
N THR A 106 -10.98 -15.85 9.72
CA THR A 106 -10.24 -14.66 10.17
C THR A 106 -8.81 -14.66 9.64
N LEU A 107 -8.07 -15.76 9.78
CA LEU A 107 -6.69 -15.84 9.28
C LEU A 107 -6.63 -15.67 7.75
N SER A 108 -7.60 -16.22 7.03
CA SER A 108 -7.67 -16.07 5.57
C SER A 108 -7.94 -14.61 5.15
N LEU A 109 -8.77 -13.90 5.92
CA LEU A 109 -9.04 -12.49 5.71
C LEU A 109 -7.82 -11.62 5.98
N GLU A 110 -7.01 -11.95 6.98
CA GLU A 110 -5.74 -11.25 7.24
C GLU A 110 -4.78 -11.39 6.06
N PHE A 111 -4.66 -12.59 5.47
CA PHE A 111 -3.86 -12.78 4.25
C PHE A 111 -4.40 -11.99 3.05
N PHE A 112 -5.72 -11.94 2.86
CA PHE A 112 -6.30 -11.12 1.79
C PHE A 112 -6.04 -9.63 2.01
N ILE A 113 -6.19 -9.12 3.23
CA ILE A 113 -5.88 -7.71 3.52
C ILE A 113 -4.39 -7.43 3.25
N GLY A 114 -3.49 -8.35 3.63
CA GLY A 114 -2.07 -8.24 3.30
C GLY A 114 -1.81 -8.18 1.79
N ALA A 115 -2.47 -9.05 1.01
CA ALA A 115 -2.37 -9.05 -0.44
C ALA A 115 -2.84 -7.72 -1.03
N GLU A 116 -4.00 -7.22 -0.58
CA GLU A 116 -4.55 -5.96 -1.06
C GLU A 116 -3.62 -4.77 -0.73
N ILE A 117 -3.07 -4.70 0.49
CA ILE A 117 -2.11 -3.65 0.87
C ILE A 117 -0.91 -3.64 -0.07
N ILE A 118 -0.31 -4.81 -0.32
CA ILE A 118 0.84 -4.94 -1.20
C ILE A 118 0.48 -4.55 -2.64
N LYS A 119 -0.68 -4.99 -3.13
CA LYS A 119 -1.20 -4.67 -4.46
C LYS A 119 -1.39 -3.16 -4.69
N THR A 120 -1.83 -2.41 -3.67
CA THR A 120 -1.95 -0.94 -3.78
C THR A 120 -0.62 -0.22 -3.99
N VAL A 121 0.50 -0.83 -3.60
CA VAL A 121 1.84 -0.31 -3.86
C VAL A 121 2.28 -0.61 -5.29
N VAL A 122 1.88 -1.77 -5.85
CA VAL A 122 2.16 -2.18 -7.24
C VAL A 122 1.34 -1.36 -8.23
N VAL A 123 0.01 -1.30 -8.03
CA VAL A 123 -0.91 -0.66 -8.98
C VAL A 123 -1.33 0.70 -8.47
N ARG A 124 -0.65 1.73 -9.00
CA ARG A 124 -0.87 3.14 -8.63
C ARG A 124 -2.02 3.78 -9.42
N THR A 125 -3.03 3.02 -9.84
CA THR A 125 -4.20 3.54 -10.57
C THR A 125 -5.39 3.74 -9.62
N TYR A 126 -6.05 4.90 -9.71
CA TYR A 126 -7.17 5.26 -8.85
C TYR A 126 -8.37 4.29 -8.93
N GLU A 127 -8.61 3.67 -10.09
CA GLU A 127 -9.75 2.76 -10.29
C GLU A 127 -9.59 1.44 -9.53
N GLU A 128 -8.44 0.78 -9.69
CA GLU A 128 -8.16 -0.47 -8.97
C GLU A 128 -8.09 -0.25 -7.45
N PHE A 129 -7.52 0.88 -7.02
CA PHE A 129 -7.49 1.29 -5.62
C PHE A 129 -8.91 1.50 -5.04
N SER A 130 -9.82 2.09 -5.82
CA SER A 130 -11.20 2.33 -5.42
C SER A 130 -12.00 1.03 -5.25
N LEU A 131 -11.86 0.09 -6.19
CA LEU A 131 -12.49 -1.23 -6.11
C LEU A 131 -12.00 -2.03 -4.89
N LEU A 132 -10.71 -1.94 -4.59
CA LEU A 132 -10.07 -2.60 -3.46
C LEU A 132 -10.57 -2.03 -2.12
N ILE A 133 -10.64 -0.70 -1.98
CA ILE A 133 -11.23 -0.03 -0.81
C ILE A 133 -12.69 -0.43 -0.63
N LEU A 134 -13.47 -0.44 -1.71
CA LEU A 134 -14.87 -0.84 -1.67
C LEU A 134 -15.04 -2.25 -1.11
N VAL A 135 -14.26 -3.23 -1.59
CA VAL A 135 -14.31 -4.63 -1.13
C VAL A 135 -13.92 -4.75 0.35
N ILE A 136 -12.87 -4.04 0.79
CA ILE A 136 -12.44 -4.05 2.19
C ILE A 136 -13.52 -3.46 3.09
N ILE A 137 -14.09 -2.30 2.72
CA ILE A 137 -15.16 -1.64 3.48
C ILE A 137 -16.41 -2.53 3.52
N SER A 138 -16.83 -3.11 2.40
CA SER A 138 -17.97 -4.03 2.37
C SER A 138 -17.76 -5.23 3.30
N ARG A 139 -16.57 -5.84 3.29
CA ARG A 139 -16.24 -6.95 4.23
C ARG A 139 -16.24 -6.51 5.69
N GLY A 140 -15.66 -5.35 6.00
CA GLY A 140 -15.69 -4.77 7.34
C GLY A 140 -17.11 -4.49 7.81
N LEU A 141 -17.96 -3.96 6.93
CA LEU A 141 -19.36 -3.66 7.21
C LEU A 141 -20.18 -4.93 7.44
N PHE A 142 -20.05 -5.95 6.58
CA PHE A 142 -20.72 -7.25 6.79
C PHE A 142 -20.28 -7.91 8.09
N SER A 143 -18.97 -7.90 8.39
CA SER A 143 -18.46 -8.43 9.65
C SER A 143 -18.98 -7.67 10.86
N LEU A 144 -19.10 -6.35 10.77
CA LEU A 144 -19.66 -5.49 11.81
C LEU A 144 -21.15 -5.78 12.03
N ILE A 145 -21.92 -5.89 10.94
CA ILE A 145 -23.35 -6.21 11.01
C ILE A 145 -23.57 -7.55 11.71
N LEU A 146 -22.83 -8.60 11.30
CA LEU A 146 -22.93 -9.93 11.92
C LEU A 146 -22.48 -9.92 13.39
N TYR A 147 -21.49 -9.10 13.74
CA TYR A 147 -21.08 -8.91 15.13
C TYR A 147 -22.19 -8.25 15.97
N LEU A 148 -22.81 -7.20 15.45
CA LEU A 148 -23.91 -6.49 16.11
C LEU A 148 -25.15 -7.37 16.23
N GLU A 149 -25.50 -8.13 15.19
CA GLU A 149 -26.60 -9.10 15.21
C GLU A 149 -26.40 -10.12 16.32
N ARG A 150 -25.20 -10.74 16.40
CA ARG A 150 -24.88 -11.70 17.46
C ARG A 150 -24.94 -11.07 18.85
N ARG A 151 -24.48 -9.82 19.01
CA ARG A 151 -24.52 -9.09 20.29
C ARG A 151 -25.97 -8.82 20.71
N TRP A 152 -26.84 -8.45 19.76
CA TRP A 152 -28.22 -8.06 20.01
C TRP A 152 -29.15 -9.26 20.24
N HIS A 153 -28.97 -10.35 19.47
CA HIS A 153 -29.71 -11.60 19.68
C HIS A 153 -29.18 -12.42 20.85
N GLY A 154 -27.90 -12.32 21.21
CA GLY A 154 -27.33 -12.97 22.38
C GLY A 154 -27.80 -12.40 23.73
N THR A 155 -28.42 -11.21 23.74
CA THR A 155 -29.06 -10.62 24.93
C THR A 155 -30.52 -11.04 25.10
N ALA A 156 -31.13 -11.74 24.14
CA ALA A 156 -32.54 -12.14 24.19
C ALA A 156 -32.78 -13.55 24.78
N GLU A 157 -31.72 -14.32 25.08
CA GLU A 157 -31.84 -15.66 25.71
C GLU A 157 -31.57 -15.65 27.23
N THR A 158 -31.52 -14.47 27.86
CA THR A 158 -31.26 -14.35 29.31
C THR A 158 -32.30 -13.50 30.07
N GLU A 159 -33.50 -13.31 29.52
CA GLU A 159 -34.64 -12.77 30.29
C GLU A 159 -35.85 -13.72 30.24
#